data_AF-A0A493U0H5-F1
#
_entry.id   AF-A0A493U0H5-F1
#
_cell.length_a   1.000
_cell.length_b   1.000
_cell.length_c   1.000
_cell.angle_alpha   90.00
_cell.angle_beta   90.00
_cell.angle_gamma   90.00
#
_symmetry.space_group_name_H-M   'P 1'
#
loop_
_entity.id
_entity.type
_entity.pdbx_description
1 polymer ?
#
loop_
_entity_poly.entity_id
_entity_poly.type
_entity_poly.pdbx_seq_one_letter_code
_entity_poly.pdbx_strand_id
1 'polypeptide(L)'
;MSGRAGRRGHDMIGNVFFYDIPLPKIERLIKSNVPQLKGQFPLTITLILRLMLLAAKADDKADASAKALSVLKHSLMTFKNERHAEILKIYFMFSLQFLIKEGYLDQEGNPVGFAGLVTHLHYHEPSNFVLVSFLVKGLFHKLCQPIKGSNDFSDDVLEKLVLILANLFGQKYLPARSMTLRHKFYQSKVFLEDLPEDFADAVNEYNTKVAENFAHFLLTTAKLADKEQEYRLPLSKTDFTTKKWHGSELASYLMDNTKRISAISPFACLSGMVDDDLFHAENVNKVMLRSLGINVKNCPMLHLKKYDNQGRRLPLNAYALDFYKHGSLTALTTDNWLNEGEAYYLLKDFLLVIKSIGVSLSELCDDPNDNVLLAFQKLGENYDKKLAAV
;
A
#
# COMPACT_ATOMS: atom_id res chain seq x y z
N MET A 1 -23.65 10.96 -6.71
CA MET A 1 -24.57 9.81 -6.83
C MET A 1 -26.02 10.27 -6.93
N SER A 2 -26.53 11.12 -6.01
CA SER A 2 -27.90 11.68 -6.07
C SER A 2 -28.24 12.38 -7.39
N GLY A 3 -27.28 13.06 -8.03
CA GLY A 3 -27.49 13.72 -9.32
C GLY A 3 -27.76 12.78 -10.52
N ARG A 4 -27.73 11.44 -10.32
CA ARG A 4 -28.18 10.46 -11.32
C ARG A 4 -29.63 10.00 -11.09
N ALA A 5 -30.27 10.41 -10.01
CA ALA A 5 -31.67 10.08 -9.73
C ALA A 5 -32.60 10.96 -10.58
N GLY A 6 -33.46 10.32 -11.37
CA GLY A 6 -34.38 10.99 -12.29
C GLY A 6 -33.87 11.00 -13.73
N ARG A 7 -34.59 10.34 -14.64
CA ARG A 7 -34.28 10.32 -16.07
C ARG A 7 -34.88 11.54 -16.74
N ARG A 8 -34.02 12.35 -17.35
CA ARG A 8 -34.41 13.55 -18.09
C ARG A 8 -35.45 13.20 -19.15
N GLY A 9 -36.62 13.84 -19.10
CA GLY A 9 -37.71 13.66 -20.06
C GLY A 9 -38.68 12.52 -19.77
N HIS A 10 -38.43 11.68 -18.75
CA HIS A 10 -39.32 10.58 -18.38
C HIS A 10 -39.85 10.70 -16.95
N ASP A 11 -38.98 11.00 -15.99
CA ASP A 11 -39.34 11.02 -14.58
C ASP A 11 -39.57 12.48 -14.13
N MET A 12 -40.70 12.75 -13.47
CA MET A 12 -41.03 14.07 -12.91
C MET A 12 -40.25 14.38 -11.62
N ILE A 13 -39.85 13.33 -10.89
CA ILE A 13 -39.07 13.42 -9.65
C ILE A 13 -38.00 12.32 -9.62
N GLY A 14 -36.85 12.61 -9.00
CA GLY A 14 -35.80 11.65 -8.72
C GLY A 14 -35.82 11.25 -7.25
N ASN A 15 -36.04 9.96 -6.95
CA ASN A 15 -36.06 9.48 -5.57
C ASN A 15 -34.64 9.12 -5.09
N VAL A 16 -34.23 9.65 -3.94
CA VAL A 16 -32.94 9.37 -3.30
C VAL A 16 -33.19 8.85 -1.90
N PHE A 17 -32.68 7.65 -1.61
CA PHE A 17 -32.83 6.99 -0.31
C PHE A 17 -31.48 6.93 0.39
N PHE A 18 -31.45 7.32 1.68
CA PHE A 18 -30.28 7.17 2.54
C PHE A 18 -30.54 6.00 3.49
N TYR A 19 -29.76 4.93 3.38
CA TYR A 19 -29.83 3.78 4.28
C TYR A 19 -28.78 3.89 5.37
N ASP A 20 -29.19 3.75 6.64
CA ASP A 20 -28.29 3.70 7.81
C ASP A 20 -27.34 4.92 7.92
N ILE A 21 -27.83 6.11 7.54
CA ILE A 21 -27.08 7.36 7.67
C ILE A 21 -27.82 8.24 8.69
N PRO A 22 -27.15 8.71 9.76
CA PRO A 22 -27.77 9.58 10.75
C PRO A 22 -28.28 10.89 10.14
N LEU A 23 -29.45 11.36 10.61
CA LEU A 23 -30.09 12.59 10.10
C LEU A 23 -29.15 13.81 10.05
N PRO A 24 -28.31 14.10 11.07
CA PRO A 24 -27.39 15.25 10.99
C PRO A 24 -26.38 15.13 9.83
N LYS A 25 -25.97 13.91 9.50
CA LYS A 25 -25.07 13.66 8.35
C LYS A 25 -25.82 13.81 7.03
N ILE A 26 -27.08 13.40 6.96
CA ILE A 26 -27.95 13.61 5.78
C ILE A 26 -28.12 15.11 5.53
N GLU A 27 -28.49 15.88 6.55
CA GLU A 27 -28.66 17.34 6.43
C GLU A 27 -27.39 18.01 5.92
N ARG A 28 -26.23 17.59 6.43
CA ARG A 28 -24.94 18.08 5.96
C ARG A 28 -24.67 17.70 4.51
N LEU A 29 -24.95 16.46 4.11
CA LEU A 29 -24.71 15.97 2.74
C LEU A 29 -25.60 16.68 1.71
N ILE A 30 -26.84 17.01 2.07
CA ILE A 30 -27.77 17.73 1.18
C ILE A 30 -27.34 19.18 0.99
N LYS A 31 -26.83 19.83 2.05
CA LYS A 31 -26.47 21.25 2.05
C LYS A 31 -25.00 21.54 1.73
N SER A 32 -24.13 20.52 1.70
CA SER A 32 -22.70 20.72 1.52
C SER A 32 -22.36 21.20 0.12
N ASN A 33 -21.45 22.17 0.04
CA ASN A 33 -20.85 22.58 -1.22
C ASN A 33 -20.07 21.43 -1.87
N VAL A 34 -19.98 21.46 -3.20
CA VAL A 34 -19.14 20.54 -3.95
C VAL A 34 -17.69 20.69 -3.45
N PRO A 35 -17.01 19.60 -3.08
CA PRO A 35 -15.62 19.67 -2.65
C PRO A 35 -14.73 20.31 -3.71
N GLN A 36 -13.81 21.17 -3.29
CA GLN A 36 -12.79 21.71 -4.19
C GLN A 36 -11.90 20.59 -4.71
N LEU A 37 -11.56 20.65 -6.00
CA LEU A 37 -10.54 19.77 -6.59
C LEU A 37 -9.19 20.12 -5.97
N LYS A 38 -8.59 19.14 -5.28
CA LYS A 38 -7.27 19.26 -4.66
C LYS A 38 -6.36 18.19 -5.25
N GLY A 39 -5.09 18.54 -5.46
CA GLY A 39 -4.08 17.55 -5.82
C GLY A 39 -3.86 16.56 -4.67
N GLN A 40 -3.80 15.27 -5.01
CA GLN A 40 -3.33 14.22 -4.11
C GLN A 40 -1.80 14.13 -4.18
N PHE A 41 -1.19 13.55 -3.14
CA PHE A 41 0.21 13.17 -3.15
C PHE A 41 0.53 12.31 -4.40
N PRO A 42 1.38 12.79 -5.33
CA PRO A 42 1.47 12.23 -6.66
C PRO A 42 2.55 11.15 -6.81
N LEU A 43 3.43 10.98 -5.82
CA LEU A 43 4.58 10.09 -5.91
C LEU A 43 4.36 8.78 -5.15
N THR A 44 4.69 7.67 -5.80
CA THR A 44 4.93 6.37 -5.16
C THR A 44 6.36 5.95 -5.46
N ILE A 45 6.89 5.00 -4.70
CA ILE A 45 8.28 4.57 -4.89
C ILE A 45 8.43 3.85 -6.22
N THR A 46 7.44 3.04 -6.61
CA THR A 46 7.48 2.37 -7.91
C THR A 46 7.31 3.35 -9.07
N LEU A 47 6.54 4.43 -8.91
CA LEU A 47 6.50 5.49 -9.92
C LEU A 47 7.90 6.09 -10.13
N ILE A 48 8.63 6.36 -9.06
CA ILE A 48 9.98 6.91 -9.15
C ILE A 48 10.92 5.90 -9.85
N LEU A 49 10.88 4.62 -9.48
CA LEU A 49 11.64 3.58 -10.16
C LEU A 49 11.32 3.50 -11.66
N ARG A 50 10.05 3.62 -12.03
CA ARG A 50 9.59 3.66 -13.44
C ARG A 50 10.13 4.86 -14.20
N LEU A 51 10.19 6.03 -13.56
CA LEU A 51 10.80 7.23 -14.15
C LEU A 51 12.30 7.06 -14.33
N MET A 52 13.00 6.44 -13.36
CA MET A 52 14.43 6.11 -13.49
C MET A 52 14.67 5.11 -14.63
N LEU A 53 13.81 4.09 -14.77
CA LEU A 53 13.84 3.15 -15.91
C LEU A 53 13.64 3.84 -17.25
N LEU A 54 12.65 4.73 -17.34
CA LEU A 54 12.41 5.51 -18.56
C LEU A 54 13.63 6.36 -18.91
N ALA A 55 14.21 7.07 -17.94
CA ALA A 55 15.37 7.90 -18.16
C ALA A 55 16.63 7.11 -18.55
N ALA A 56 16.81 5.90 -18.01
CA ALA A 56 17.98 5.07 -18.26
C ALA A 56 17.91 4.29 -19.58
N LYS A 57 16.74 3.73 -19.92
CA LYS A 57 16.56 2.78 -21.03
C LYS A 57 15.95 3.37 -22.32
N ALA A 58 15.47 4.61 -22.30
CA ALA A 58 14.93 5.22 -23.52
C ALA A 58 16.02 5.46 -24.58
N ASP A 59 15.64 5.31 -25.86
CA ASP A 59 16.50 5.60 -27.00
C ASP A 59 16.93 7.09 -27.00
N ASP A 60 15.97 7.99 -26.77
CA ASP A 60 16.21 9.41 -26.55
C ASP A 60 16.21 9.73 -25.04
N LYS A 61 17.41 9.67 -24.45
CA LYS A 61 17.61 9.95 -23.01
C LYS A 61 17.27 11.39 -22.63
N ALA A 62 17.44 12.36 -23.53
CA ALA A 62 17.18 13.76 -23.24
C ALA A 62 15.67 14.04 -23.14
N ASP A 63 14.91 13.54 -24.11
CA ASP A 63 13.45 13.62 -24.09
C ASP A 63 12.85 12.84 -22.90
N ALA A 64 13.34 11.62 -22.65
CA ALA A 64 12.90 10.82 -21.51
C ALA A 64 13.15 11.52 -20.17
N SER A 65 14.31 12.12 -19.99
CA SER A 65 14.65 12.89 -18.78
C SER A 65 13.77 14.13 -18.64
N ALA A 66 13.50 14.85 -19.74
CA ALA A 66 12.59 15.99 -19.74
C ALA A 66 11.16 15.59 -19.35
N LYS A 67 10.65 14.47 -19.87
CA LYS A 67 9.35 13.90 -19.52
C LYS A 67 9.28 13.49 -18.04
N ALA A 68 10.29 12.80 -17.54
CA ALA A 68 10.36 12.42 -16.12
C ALA A 68 10.36 13.65 -15.20
N LEU A 69 11.17 14.67 -15.52
CA LEU A 69 11.20 15.92 -14.77
C LEU A 69 9.86 16.67 -14.84
N SER A 70 9.18 16.63 -15.99
CA SER A 70 7.85 17.25 -16.15
C SER A 70 6.83 16.64 -15.20
N VAL A 71 6.78 15.30 -15.11
CA VAL A 71 5.90 14.57 -14.17
C VAL A 71 6.18 14.94 -12.71
N LEU A 72 7.46 15.05 -12.33
CA LEU A 72 7.87 15.38 -10.96
C LEU A 72 7.57 16.84 -10.59
N LYS A 73 7.67 17.78 -11.55
CA LYS A 73 7.50 19.22 -11.30
C LYS A 73 6.05 19.68 -11.35
N HIS A 74 5.27 19.18 -12.30
CA HIS A 74 3.95 19.75 -12.65
C HIS A 74 2.77 18.98 -12.05
N SER A 75 2.87 18.61 -10.77
CA SER A 75 1.74 18.00 -10.06
C SER A 75 0.68 19.05 -9.69
N LEU A 76 -0.59 18.64 -9.62
CA LEU A 76 -1.66 19.53 -9.12
C LEU A 76 -1.44 19.92 -7.65
N MET A 77 -0.72 19.10 -6.87
CA MET A 77 -0.41 19.37 -5.46
C MET A 77 0.58 20.54 -5.28
N THR A 78 1.48 20.71 -6.25
CA THR A 78 2.50 21.78 -6.24
C THR A 78 2.02 23.07 -6.90
N PHE A 79 0.84 23.06 -7.53
CA PHE A 79 0.28 24.23 -8.20
C PHE A 79 0.10 25.40 -7.21
N LYS A 80 0.88 26.48 -7.40
CA LYS A 80 0.95 27.66 -6.53
C LYS A 80 1.30 27.35 -5.05
N ASN A 81 2.01 26.24 -4.79
CA ASN A 81 2.43 25.86 -3.45
C ASN A 81 3.87 25.34 -3.43
N GLU A 82 4.83 26.25 -3.25
CA GLU A 82 6.26 25.95 -3.23
C GLU A 82 6.65 25.00 -2.09
N ARG A 83 6.00 25.12 -0.92
CA ARG A 83 6.26 24.24 0.22
C ARG A 83 6.01 22.77 -0.12
N HIS A 84 4.90 22.47 -0.79
CA HIS A 84 4.65 21.10 -1.24
C HIS A 84 5.66 20.65 -2.31
N ALA A 85 6.16 21.54 -3.15
CA ALA A 85 7.20 21.19 -4.11
C ALA A 85 8.49 20.75 -3.41
N GLU A 86 8.90 21.46 -2.35
CA GLU A 86 10.05 21.05 -1.53
C GLU A 86 9.81 19.72 -0.81
N ILE A 87 8.61 19.49 -0.26
CA ILE A 87 8.25 18.20 0.37
C ILE A 87 8.37 17.05 -0.65
N LEU A 88 7.88 17.23 -1.88
CA LEU A 88 8.00 16.22 -2.93
C LEU A 88 9.46 15.95 -3.33
N LYS A 89 10.33 16.97 -3.33
CA LYS A 89 11.77 16.78 -3.56
C LYS A 89 12.41 15.94 -2.46
N ILE A 90 12.09 16.19 -1.19
CA ILE A 90 12.61 15.38 -0.08
C ILE A 90 12.04 13.95 -0.17
N TYR A 91 10.77 13.79 -0.55
CA TYR A 91 10.20 12.45 -0.73
C TYR A 91 10.83 11.70 -1.90
N PHE A 92 11.14 12.40 -2.99
CA PHE A 92 11.89 11.84 -4.10
C PHE A 92 13.28 11.36 -3.65
N MET A 93 13.98 12.15 -2.84
CA MET A 93 15.26 11.76 -2.25
C MET A 93 15.14 10.53 -1.36
N PHE A 94 14.13 10.49 -0.47
CA PHE A 94 13.81 9.31 0.35
C PHE A 94 13.58 8.07 -0.51
N SER A 95 12.81 8.20 -1.59
CA SER A 95 12.49 7.10 -2.49
C SER A 95 13.73 6.61 -3.24
N LEU A 96 14.60 7.51 -3.71
CA LEU A 96 15.89 7.12 -4.31
C LEU A 96 16.78 6.39 -3.29
N GLN A 97 16.89 6.90 -2.07
CA GLN A 97 17.67 6.24 -1.02
C GLN A 97 17.13 4.84 -0.71
N PHE A 98 15.82 4.68 -0.62
CA PHE A 98 15.19 3.37 -0.47
C PHE A 98 15.54 2.46 -1.64
N LEU A 99 15.36 2.93 -2.88
CA LEU A 99 15.63 2.13 -4.08
C LEU A 99 17.10 1.70 -4.21
N ILE A 100 18.05 2.56 -3.82
CA ILE A 100 19.48 2.22 -3.80
C ILE A 100 19.79 1.23 -2.67
N LYS A 101 19.28 1.45 -1.45
CA LYS A 101 19.52 0.58 -0.29
C LYS A 101 18.97 -0.83 -0.46
N GLU A 102 17.85 -0.97 -1.16
CA GLU A 102 17.25 -2.28 -1.48
C GLU A 102 17.80 -2.90 -2.78
N GLY A 103 18.72 -2.23 -3.47
CA GLY A 103 19.41 -2.77 -4.65
C GLY A 103 18.59 -2.76 -5.94
N TYR A 104 17.62 -1.85 -6.07
CA TYR A 104 16.88 -1.63 -7.33
C TYR A 104 17.55 -0.59 -8.24
N LEU A 105 18.37 0.30 -7.66
CA LEU A 105 19.19 1.26 -8.38
C LEU A 105 20.65 1.12 -7.92
N ASP A 106 21.59 1.34 -8.83
CA ASP A 106 23.01 1.52 -8.49
C ASP A 106 23.29 2.93 -7.91
N GLN A 107 24.55 3.23 -7.60
CA GLN A 107 24.94 4.53 -7.03
C GLN A 107 24.78 5.69 -8.04
N GLU A 108 24.81 5.36 -9.32
CA GLU A 108 24.63 6.27 -10.44
C GLU A 108 23.15 6.50 -10.78
N GLY A 109 22.23 5.74 -10.17
CA GLY A 109 20.79 5.82 -10.39
C GLY A 109 20.27 4.99 -11.57
N ASN A 110 21.07 4.06 -12.10
CA ASN A 110 20.61 3.12 -13.11
C ASN A 110 19.87 1.94 -12.48
N PRO A 111 18.76 1.49 -13.09
CA PRO A 111 18.02 0.32 -12.63
C PRO A 111 18.79 -0.99 -12.77
N VAL A 112 18.82 -1.79 -11.71
CA VAL A 112 19.55 -3.07 -11.62
C VAL A 112 18.70 -4.16 -10.97
N GLY A 113 19.11 -5.42 -11.14
CA GLY A 113 18.50 -6.59 -10.51
C GLY A 113 16.99 -6.70 -10.76
N PHE A 114 16.21 -6.76 -9.68
CA PHE A 114 14.76 -6.94 -9.72
C PHE A 114 13.96 -5.67 -10.12
N ALA A 115 14.61 -4.58 -10.54
CA ALA A 115 13.93 -3.34 -10.91
C ALA A 115 12.84 -3.52 -11.99
N GLY A 116 13.08 -4.40 -12.96
CA GLY A 116 12.11 -4.77 -13.99
C GLY A 116 10.87 -5.44 -13.40
N LEU A 117 11.06 -6.50 -12.61
CA LEU A 117 10.00 -7.25 -11.94
C LEU A 117 9.10 -6.34 -11.09
N VAL A 118 9.71 -5.52 -10.22
CA VAL A 118 8.97 -4.60 -9.33
C VAL A 118 8.15 -3.59 -10.13
N THR A 119 8.68 -3.13 -11.26
CA THR A 119 8.02 -2.19 -12.15
C THR A 119 6.82 -2.78 -12.88
N HIS A 120 6.93 -4.03 -13.33
CA HIS A 120 5.79 -4.73 -13.91
C HIS A 120 4.64 -4.88 -12.92
N LEU A 121 4.95 -5.05 -11.62
CA LEU A 121 3.97 -5.19 -10.53
C LEU A 121 3.62 -3.87 -9.80
N HIS A 122 3.84 -2.70 -10.43
CA HIS A 122 3.71 -1.39 -9.77
C HIS A 122 2.34 -1.08 -9.15
N TYR A 123 1.27 -1.68 -9.68
CA TYR A 123 -0.10 -1.48 -9.18
C TYR A 123 -0.37 -2.21 -7.85
N HIS A 124 0.56 -3.08 -7.44
CA HIS A 124 0.53 -3.79 -6.17
C HIS A 124 1.57 -3.28 -5.16
N GLU A 125 2.02 -2.02 -5.28
CA GLU A 125 2.87 -1.41 -4.25
C GLU A 125 2.14 -1.42 -2.88
N PRO A 126 2.76 -1.93 -1.80
CA PRO A 126 4.18 -2.34 -1.65
C PRO A 126 4.47 -3.85 -1.73
N SER A 127 3.48 -4.68 -2.05
CA SER A 127 3.63 -6.14 -2.16
C SER A 127 4.69 -6.56 -3.20
N ASN A 128 4.89 -5.75 -4.23
CA ASN A 128 5.96 -5.94 -5.22
C ASN A 128 7.37 -5.93 -4.58
N PHE A 129 7.64 -5.02 -3.64
CA PHE A 129 8.92 -4.97 -2.91
C PHE A 129 9.07 -6.13 -1.93
N VAL A 130 7.98 -6.51 -1.25
CA VAL A 130 7.98 -7.65 -0.32
C VAL A 130 8.24 -8.97 -1.04
N LEU A 131 7.68 -9.16 -2.24
CA LEU A 131 7.97 -10.32 -3.08
C LEU A 131 9.48 -10.47 -3.32
N VAL A 132 10.16 -9.38 -3.64
CA VAL A 132 11.62 -9.39 -3.85
C VAL A 132 12.36 -9.68 -2.56
N SER A 133 11.92 -9.15 -1.41
CA SER A 133 12.49 -9.52 -0.12
C SER A 133 12.43 -11.04 0.13
N PHE A 134 11.34 -11.70 -0.24
CA PHE A 134 11.21 -13.16 -0.15
C PHE A 134 12.17 -13.90 -1.10
N LEU A 135 12.34 -13.40 -2.33
CA LEU A 135 13.27 -13.96 -3.32
C LEU A 135 14.72 -13.83 -2.86
N VAL A 136 15.14 -12.63 -2.42
CA VAL A 136 16.51 -12.36 -1.95
C VAL A 136 16.86 -13.20 -0.71
N LYS A 137 15.89 -13.45 0.17
CA LYS A 137 16.07 -14.33 1.35
C LYS A 137 16.04 -15.83 1.02
N GLY A 138 15.78 -16.22 -0.24
CA GLY A 138 15.67 -17.61 -0.66
C GLY A 138 14.50 -18.36 -0.03
N LEU A 139 13.44 -17.66 0.42
CA LEU A 139 12.28 -18.31 1.04
C LEU A 139 11.53 -19.18 0.02
N PHE A 140 11.41 -18.70 -1.22
CA PHE A 140 10.83 -19.49 -2.29
C PHE A 140 11.70 -20.70 -2.65
N HIS A 141 13.03 -20.61 -2.60
CA HIS A 141 13.91 -21.77 -2.79
C HIS A 141 13.72 -22.83 -1.69
N LYS A 142 13.47 -22.42 -0.45
CA LYS A 142 13.13 -23.36 0.64
C LYS A 142 11.77 -24.03 0.46
N LEU A 143 10.78 -23.28 -0.05
CA LEU A 143 9.42 -23.77 -0.26
C LEU A 143 9.31 -24.67 -1.50
N CYS A 144 9.88 -24.24 -2.63
CA CYS A 144 9.78 -24.89 -3.92
C CYS A 144 10.82 -26.02 -4.03
N GLN A 145 10.63 -27.09 -3.25
CA GLN A 145 11.44 -28.30 -3.35
C GLN A 145 10.71 -29.33 -4.22
N PRO A 146 11.36 -29.87 -5.28
CA PRO A 146 10.74 -30.86 -6.13
C PRO A 146 10.54 -32.20 -5.41
N ILE A 147 9.62 -33.02 -5.91
CA ILE A 147 9.42 -34.38 -5.44
C ILE A 147 10.69 -35.19 -5.74
N LYS A 148 11.17 -35.97 -4.77
CA LYS A 148 12.40 -36.79 -4.91
C LYS A 148 12.35 -37.62 -6.19
N GLY A 149 13.25 -37.32 -7.14
CA GLY A 149 13.40 -38.04 -8.40
C GLY A 149 12.54 -37.54 -9.58
N SER A 150 11.87 -36.39 -9.46
CA SER A 150 11.14 -35.72 -10.55
C SER A 150 11.43 -34.21 -10.56
N ASN A 151 11.15 -33.55 -11.68
CA ASN A 151 11.10 -32.08 -11.77
C ASN A 151 9.70 -31.53 -11.40
N ASP A 152 8.81 -32.38 -10.90
CA ASP A 152 7.48 -32.00 -10.47
C ASP A 152 7.41 -31.57 -9.00
N PHE A 153 6.56 -30.58 -8.73
CA PHE A 153 6.20 -30.12 -7.39
C PHE A 153 4.93 -30.80 -6.91
N SER A 154 4.86 -31.07 -5.60
CA SER A 154 3.64 -31.56 -4.94
C SER A 154 2.56 -30.49 -4.88
N ASP A 155 1.29 -30.90 -4.91
CA ASP A 155 0.16 -29.99 -4.81
C ASP A 155 0.21 -29.11 -3.54
N ASP A 156 0.66 -29.63 -2.40
CA ASP A 156 0.84 -28.86 -1.16
C ASP A 156 1.79 -27.66 -1.31
N VAL A 157 2.86 -27.82 -2.10
CA VAL A 157 3.84 -26.77 -2.36
C VAL A 157 3.22 -25.67 -3.24
N LEU A 158 2.50 -26.07 -4.30
CA LEU A 158 1.84 -25.12 -5.20
C LEU A 158 0.69 -24.40 -4.50
N GLU A 159 -0.08 -25.09 -3.65
CA GLU A 159 -1.13 -24.48 -2.84
C GLU A 159 -0.56 -23.46 -1.84
N LYS A 160 0.55 -23.78 -1.17
CA LYS A 160 1.26 -22.84 -0.29
C LYS A 160 1.80 -21.64 -1.07
N LEU A 161 2.31 -21.86 -2.28
CA LEU A 161 2.75 -20.78 -3.16
C LEU A 161 1.57 -19.85 -3.51
N VAL A 162 0.40 -20.40 -3.86
CA VAL A 162 -0.82 -19.61 -4.09
C VAL A 162 -1.26 -18.88 -2.82
N LEU A 163 -1.21 -19.50 -1.65
CA LEU A 163 -1.52 -18.86 -0.37
C LEU A 163 -0.64 -17.63 -0.12
N ILE A 164 0.67 -17.73 -0.36
CA ILE A 164 1.61 -16.61 -0.20
C ILE A 164 1.29 -15.50 -1.20
N LEU A 165 1.12 -15.84 -2.47
CA LEU A 165 0.79 -14.86 -3.51
C LEU A 165 -0.58 -14.21 -3.27
N ALA A 166 -1.57 -14.96 -2.77
CA ALA A 166 -2.89 -14.43 -2.42
C ALA A 166 -2.81 -13.44 -1.26
N ASN A 167 -1.94 -13.68 -0.27
CA ASN A 167 -1.70 -12.73 0.81
C ASN A 167 -1.03 -11.43 0.31
N LEU A 168 -0.13 -11.53 -0.67
CA LEU A 168 0.53 -10.37 -1.26
C LEU A 168 -0.36 -9.58 -2.22
N PHE A 169 -0.99 -10.26 -3.17
CA PHE A 169 -1.63 -9.67 -4.35
C PHE A 169 -3.16 -9.80 -4.36
N GLY A 170 -3.71 -10.78 -3.63
CA GLY A 170 -5.16 -11.03 -3.52
C GLY A 170 -5.85 -10.29 -2.38
N GLN A 171 -5.45 -9.05 -2.09
CA GLN A 171 -5.90 -8.30 -0.90
C GLN A 171 -7.35 -7.80 -0.96
N LYS A 172 -8.33 -8.72 -0.97
CA LYS A 172 -9.75 -8.40 -0.87
C LYS A 172 -10.26 -8.65 0.54
N TYR A 173 -10.48 -7.57 1.29
CA TYR A 173 -10.98 -7.66 2.67
C TYR A 173 -12.49 -7.86 2.71
N LEU A 174 -12.92 -8.78 3.55
CA LEU A 174 -14.31 -9.01 3.89
C LEU A 174 -14.68 -8.21 5.16
N PRO A 175 -15.95 -7.80 5.31
CA PRO A 175 -16.42 -7.16 6.55
C PRO A 175 -16.14 -8.04 7.77
N ALA A 176 -15.82 -7.44 8.93
CA ALA A 176 -15.53 -8.20 10.15
C ALA A 176 -16.70 -9.13 10.58
N ARG A 177 -17.94 -8.73 10.27
CA ARG A 177 -19.15 -9.53 10.53
C ARG A 177 -19.19 -10.82 9.73
N SER A 178 -18.48 -10.93 8.61
CA SER A 178 -18.41 -12.15 7.82
C SER A 178 -17.88 -13.35 8.62
N MET A 179 -16.98 -13.13 9.58
CA MET A 179 -16.50 -14.21 10.46
C MET A 179 -17.58 -14.76 11.40
N THR A 180 -18.56 -13.95 11.80
CA THR A 180 -19.60 -14.34 12.77
C THR A 180 -20.84 -14.91 12.10
N LEU A 181 -21.02 -14.62 10.81
CA LEU A 181 -22.02 -15.26 9.96
C LEU A 181 -21.59 -16.72 9.71
N ARG A 182 -22.00 -17.62 10.60
CA ARG A 182 -21.84 -19.08 10.47
C ARG A 182 -22.67 -19.60 9.29
N HIS A 183 -22.26 -19.32 8.07
CA HIS A 183 -22.68 -20.12 6.93
C HIS A 183 -21.93 -21.46 6.99
N LYS A 184 -22.65 -22.56 6.75
CA LYS A 184 -22.01 -23.85 6.48
C LYS A 184 -21.39 -23.72 5.09
N PHE A 185 -20.09 -23.47 5.03
CA PHE A 185 -19.33 -23.57 3.79
C PHE A 185 -19.13 -25.06 3.52
N TYR A 186 -19.68 -25.55 2.40
CA TYR A 186 -19.68 -26.99 2.12
C TYR A 186 -18.38 -27.42 1.45
N GLN A 187 -17.75 -26.54 0.67
CA GLN A 187 -16.52 -26.84 -0.08
C GLN A 187 -15.52 -25.68 -0.10
N SER A 188 -15.96 -24.43 -0.10
CA SER A 188 -15.08 -23.28 -0.26
C SER A 188 -14.27 -22.90 1.00
N LYS A 189 -12.98 -22.58 0.79
CA LYS A 189 -12.17 -21.82 1.73
C LYS A 189 -12.42 -20.33 1.52
N VAL A 190 -13.35 -19.76 2.27
CA VAL A 190 -13.72 -18.33 2.11
C VAL A 190 -12.72 -17.37 2.77
N PHE A 191 -12.14 -17.78 3.89
CA PHE A 191 -11.18 -16.96 4.63
C PHE A 191 -9.76 -17.40 4.32
N LEU A 192 -8.94 -16.45 3.88
CA LEU A 192 -7.53 -16.71 3.59
C LEU A 192 -6.77 -16.96 4.91
N GLU A 193 -5.95 -17.99 4.89
CA GLU A 193 -5.05 -18.33 5.99
C GLU A 193 -3.92 -17.29 6.10
N ASP A 194 -3.36 -17.16 7.30
CA ASP A 194 -2.22 -16.28 7.55
C ASP A 194 -0.99 -16.76 6.77
N LEU A 195 -0.07 -15.82 6.47
CA LEU A 195 1.21 -16.18 5.86
C LEU A 195 1.96 -17.19 6.75
N PRO A 196 2.72 -18.15 6.16
CA PRO A 196 3.60 -19.02 6.93
C PRO A 196 4.59 -18.18 7.77
N GLU A 197 4.97 -18.69 8.95
CA GLU A 197 5.75 -17.95 9.95
C GLU A 197 7.02 -17.32 9.35
N ASP A 198 7.84 -18.09 8.62
CA ASP A 198 9.06 -17.60 7.95
C ASP A 198 8.80 -16.40 7.01
N PHE A 199 7.66 -16.40 6.32
CA PHE A 199 7.28 -15.32 5.41
C PHE A 199 6.73 -14.12 6.19
N ALA A 200 5.94 -14.35 7.23
CA ALA A 200 5.44 -13.29 8.10
C ALA A 200 6.58 -12.55 8.81
N ASP A 201 7.59 -13.28 9.29
CA ASP A 201 8.80 -12.72 9.91
C ASP A 201 9.59 -11.87 8.91
N ALA A 202 9.73 -12.33 7.66
CA ALA A 202 10.36 -11.55 6.61
C ALA A 202 9.60 -10.25 6.28
N VAL A 203 8.27 -10.26 6.34
CA VAL A 203 7.45 -9.03 6.21
C VAL A 203 7.68 -8.08 7.37
N ASN A 204 7.71 -8.59 8.60
CA ASN A 204 7.95 -7.77 9.79
C ASN A 204 9.33 -7.12 9.75
N GLU A 205 10.37 -7.86 9.39
CA GLU A 205 11.72 -7.33 9.24
C GLU A 205 11.80 -6.25 8.14
N TYR A 206 11.17 -6.50 6.98
CA TYR A 206 11.06 -5.51 5.91
C TYR A 206 10.36 -4.23 6.42
N ASN A 207 9.19 -4.37 7.05
CA ASN A 207 8.42 -3.23 7.55
C ASN A 207 9.20 -2.40 8.57
N THR A 208 9.94 -3.04 9.50
CA THR A 208 10.78 -2.34 10.47
C THR A 208 11.85 -1.50 9.78
N LYS A 209 12.60 -2.08 8.84
CA LYS A 209 13.63 -1.36 8.06
C LYS A 209 13.04 -0.18 7.29
N VAL A 210 11.87 -0.36 6.68
CA VAL A 210 11.20 0.73 5.94
C VAL A 210 10.70 1.82 6.90
N ALA A 211 10.08 1.44 8.02
CA ALA A 211 9.56 2.38 9.01
C ALA A 211 10.65 3.28 9.59
N GLU A 212 11.82 2.72 9.90
CA GLU A 212 12.99 3.46 10.37
C GLU A 212 13.46 4.50 9.33
N ASN A 213 13.64 4.09 8.08
CA ASN A 213 14.03 5.01 7.01
C ASN A 213 12.98 6.12 6.79
N PHE A 214 11.69 5.76 6.87
CA PHE A 214 10.59 6.72 6.73
C PHE A 214 10.54 7.69 7.91
N ALA A 215 10.80 7.26 9.14
CA ALA A 215 10.87 8.12 10.31
C ALA A 215 11.96 9.20 10.14
N HIS A 216 13.15 8.84 9.65
CA HIS A 216 14.21 9.81 9.34
C HIS A 216 13.79 10.82 8.25
N PHE A 217 13.05 10.37 7.24
CA PHE A 217 12.43 11.25 6.25
C PHE A 217 11.44 12.24 6.89
N LEU A 218 10.58 11.78 7.80
CA LEU A 218 9.64 12.63 8.54
C LEU A 218 10.37 13.69 9.38
N LEU A 219 11.42 13.31 10.11
CA LEU A 219 12.25 14.24 10.89
C LEU A 219 12.92 15.31 10.02
N THR A 220 13.33 14.94 8.80
CA THR A 220 13.96 15.87 7.86
C THR A 220 12.93 16.85 7.28
N THR A 221 11.77 16.33 6.86
CA THR A 221 10.68 17.14 6.28
C THR A 221 10.02 18.07 7.28
N ALA A 222 10.06 17.75 8.57
CA ALA A 222 9.53 18.60 9.65
C ALA A 222 10.07 20.03 9.65
N LYS A 223 11.29 20.25 9.13
CA LYS A 223 11.88 21.59 8.97
C LYS A 223 11.07 22.50 8.02
N LEU A 224 10.28 21.92 7.12
CA LEU A 224 9.41 22.62 6.17
C LEU A 224 8.00 22.88 6.69
N ALA A 225 7.68 22.45 7.92
CA ALA A 225 6.35 22.63 8.49
C ALA A 225 6.03 24.12 8.72
N ASP A 226 4.77 24.47 8.50
CA ASP A 226 4.26 25.81 8.80
C ASP A 226 3.95 25.92 10.29
N LYS A 227 4.93 26.42 11.04
CA LYS A 227 4.82 26.55 12.50
C LYS A 227 3.61 27.35 12.93
N GLU A 228 3.23 28.42 12.23
CA GLU A 228 2.06 29.23 12.61
C GLU A 228 0.77 28.41 12.54
N GLN A 229 0.63 27.59 11.50
CA GLN A 229 -0.51 26.69 11.36
C GLN A 229 -0.52 25.60 12.44
N GLU A 230 0.66 25.12 12.86
CA GLU A 230 0.75 24.04 13.86
C GLU A 230 0.36 24.47 15.26
N TYR A 231 0.58 25.72 15.64
CA TYR A 231 0.15 26.26 16.94
C TYR A 231 -1.30 26.74 16.96
N ARG A 232 -2.05 26.59 15.86
CA ARG A 232 -3.49 26.93 15.80
C ARG A 232 -4.37 25.68 15.84
N LEU A 233 -5.49 25.78 16.57
CA LEU A 233 -6.51 24.72 16.55
C LEU A 233 -7.27 24.72 15.21
N PRO A 234 -7.46 23.56 14.54
CA PRO A 234 -8.02 23.52 13.18
C PRO A 234 -9.47 24.01 13.08
N LEU A 235 -10.27 23.74 14.12
CA LEU A 235 -11.71 24.04 14.12
C LEU A 235 -11.98 25.45 14.68
N SER A 236 -11.51 25.73 15.90
CA SER A 236 -11.76 27.02 16.57
C SER A 236 -10.86 28.14 16.08
N LYS A 237 -9.74 27.82 15.40
CA LYS A 237 -8.69 28.76 15.00
C LYS A 237 -8.03 29.51 16.17
N THR A 238 -8.19 29.00 17.40
CA THR A 238 -7.53 29.54 18.59
C THR A 238 -6.02 29.43 18.42
N ASP A 239 -5.31 30.52 18.70
CA ASP A 239 -3.88 30.68 18.45
C ASP A 239 -3.08 30.56 19.75
N PHE A 240 -2.10 29.65 19.77
CA PHE A 240 -1.20 29.40 20.89
C PHE A 240 0.25 29.88 20.62
N THR A 241 0.47 30.71 19.60
CA THR A 241 1.79 31.30 19.30
C THR A 241 2.25 32.34 20.32
N THR A 242 1.34 32.87 21.15
CA THR A 242 1.63 33.98 22.06
C THR A 242 2.42 33.54 23.29
N LYS A 243 3.67 34.01 23.40
CA LYS A 243 4.56 33.81 24.54
C LYS A 243 4.36 34.86 25.65
N LYS A 244 3.13 35.10 26.12
CA LYS A 244 2.96 35.91 27.33
C LYS A 244 3.09 35.01 28.54
N TRP A 245 4.32 34.88 29.03
CA TRP A 245 4.60 34.11 30.23
C TRP A 245 5.00 35.01 31.38
N HIS A 246 4.26 34.89 32.48
CA HIS A 246 4.65 35.41 33.76
C HIS A 246 5.49 34.33 34.45
N GLY A 247 6.80 34.52 34.52
CA GLY A 247 7.81 33.51 34.88
C GLY A 247 7.47 32.68 36.11
N SER A 248 7.03 31.44 35.88
CA SER A 248 6.80 30.42 36.90
C SER A 248 7.98 29.44 36.91
N GLU A 249 8.40 29.00 38.10
CA GLU A 249 9.53 28.09 38.29
C GLU A 249 9.24 26.68 37.74
N LEU A 250 8.01 26.18 37.91
CA LEU A 250 7.54 24.92 37.31
C LEU A 250 7.64 24.96 35.78
N ALA A 251 7.32 26.12 35.23
CA ALA A 251 7.30 26.43 33.82
C ALA A 251 8.71 26.35 33.20
N SER A 252 9.70 26.95 33.88
CA SER A 252 11.11 26.84 33.51
C SER A 252 11.63 25.40 33.64
N TYR A 253 11.29 24.71 34.73
CA TYR A 253 11.65 23.30 34.93
C TYR A 253 11.09 22.39 33.83
N LEU A 254 9.87 22.63 33.36
CA LEU A 254 9.26 21.88 32.27
C LEU A 254 9.96 22.16 30.93
N MET A 255 10.35 23.40 30.65
CA MET A 255 11.11 23.73 29.43
C MET A 255 12.48 23.06 29.40
N ASP A 256 13.21 23.08 30.51
CA ASP A 256 14.54 22.49 30.60
C ASP A 256 14.50 20.96 30.44
N ASN A 257 13.39 20.32 30.82
CA ASN A 257 13.15 18.88 30.64
C ASN A 257 12.40 18.53 29.35
N THR A 258 12.13 19.50 28.47
CA THR A 258 11.40 19.23 27.23
C THR A 258 12.30 18.44 26.28
N LYS A 259 11.92 17.19 26.01
CA LYS A 259 12.58 16.35 25.00
C LYS A 259 12.54 17.04 23.63
N ARG A 260 13.51 16.72 22.77
CA ARG A 260 13.55 17.25 21.39
C ARG A 260 12.29 16.83 20.65
N ILE A 261 11.48 17.82 20.31
CA ILE A 261 10.25 17.66 19.53
C ILE A 261 10.43 18.56 18.32
N SER A 262 10.63 17.94 17.16
CA SER A 262 10.86 18.64 15.90
C SER A 262 9.77 18.33 14.87
N ALA A 263 9.25 17.11 14.88
CA ALA A 263 8.36 16.58 13.83
C ALA A 263 6.95 16.26 14.30
N ILE A 264 6.69 16.39 15.60
CA ILE A 264 5.39 16.11 16.22
C ILE A 264 4.61 17.40 16.46
N SER A 265 3.30 17.30 16.26
CA SER A 265 2.36 18.38 16.54
C SER A 265 2.44 18.79 18.02
N PRO A 266 2.54 20.10 18.32
CA PRO A 266 2.58 20.60 19.70
C PRO A 266 1.42 20.09 20.58
N PHE A 267 0.26 19.84 19.97
CA PHE A 267 -0.91 19.30 20.69
C PHE A 267 -0.78 17.81 21.00
N ALA A 268 -0.12 17.03 20.15
CA ALA A 268 0.13 15.61 20.41
C ALA A 268 1.19 15.42 21.50
N CYS A 269 2.13 16.36 21.62
CA CYS A 269 3.14 16.36 22.69
C CYS A 269 2.53 16.46 24.10
N LEU A 270 1.36 17.09 24.24
CA LEU A 270 0.64 17.15 25.52
C LEU A 270 0.22 15.77 26.03
N SER A 271 0.13 14.78 25.14
CA SER A 271 -0.13 13.38 25.48
C SER A 271 1.15 12.57 25.78
N GLY A 272 2.32 13.22 25.84
CA GLY A 272 3.61 12.58 26.11
C GLY A 272 4.34 12.04 24.87
N MET A 273 3.83 12.30 23.66
CA MET A 273 4.44 11.83 22.41
C MET A 273 5.72 12.62 22.08
N VAL A 274 6.74 11.93 21.57
CA VAL A 274 8.07 12.45 21.24
C VAL A 274 8.54 11.95 19.88
N ASP A 275 9.55 12.59 19.28
CA ASP A 275 10.02 12.27 17.91
C ASP A 275 10.32 10.76 17.70
N ASP A 276 10.77 10.03 18.73
CA ASP A 276 11.00 8.57 18.70
C ASP A 276 9.73 7.75 18.44
N ASP A 277 8.54 8.29 18.76
CA ASP A 277 7.28 7.62 18.47
C ASP A 277 6.96 7.55 16.97
N LEU A 278 7.67 8.33 16.13
CA LEU A 278 7.53 8.29 14.67
C LEU A 278 8.10 7.02 14.04
N PHE A 279 8.97 6.31 14.75
CA PHE A 279 9.48 5.00 14.32
C PHE A 279 8.39 3.93 14.37
N HIS A 280 7.30 4.18 15.11
CA HIS A 280 6.11 3.35 15.10
C HIS A 280 5.12 3.89 14.07
N ALA A 281 5.04 3.24 12.92
CA ALA A 281 4.19 3.63 11.80
C ALA A 281 2.73 3.96 12.16
N GLU A 282 2.15 3.25 13.13
CA GLU A 282 0.77 3.44 13.60
C GLU A 282 0.50 4.83 14.22
N ASN A 283 1.57 5.48 14.71
CA ASN A 283 1.48 6.78 15.37
C ASN A 283 1.61 7.94 14.38
N VAL A 284 2.31 7.74 13.25
CA VAL A 284 2.64 8.80 12.27
C VAL A 284 1.43 9.68 11.94
N ASN A 285 0.30 9.09 11.54
CA ASN A 285 -0.89 9.85 11.15
C ASN A 285 -1.55 10.63 12.30
N LYS A 286 -1.32 10.23 13.55
CA LYS A 286 -1.92 10.83 14.74
C LYS A 286 -1.08 11.98 15.29
N VAL A 287 0.25 11.87 15.17
CA VAL A 287 1.18 12.74 15.88
C VAL A 287 1.92 13.73 14.97
N MET A 288 2.07 13.45 13.68
CA MET A 288 2.84 14.30 12.77
C MET A 288 2.27 15.71 12.60
N LEU A 289 3.15 16.65 12.24
CA LEU A 289 2.81 18.02 11.84
C LEU A 289 1.84 18.01 10.63
N ARG A 290 0.69 18.64 10.81
CA ARG A 290 -0.45 18.58 9.87
C ARG A 290 -0.19 19.31 8.55
N SER A 291 0.62 20.35 8.60
CA SER A 291 0.98 21.22 7.49
C SER A 291 1.82 20.53 6.42
N LEU A 292 2.48 19.41 6.75
CA LEU A 292 3.28 18.65 5.79
C LEU A 292 2.43 17.85 4.81
N GLY A 293 1.23 17.43 5.22
CA GLY A 293 0.33 16.63 4.36
C GLY A 293 0.87 15.24 4.00
N ILE A 294 1.87 14.74 4.73
CA ILE A 294 2.44 13.40 4.57
C ILE A 294 1.62 12.40 5.41
N ASN A 295 1.41 11.20 4.88
CA ASN A 295 0.68 10.12 5.56
C ASN A 295 1.55 8.87 5.68
N VAL A 296 1.27 8.00 6.66
CA VAL A 296 1.87 6.66 6.75
C VAL A 296 1.66 5.84 5.47
N LYS A 297 0.59 6.11 4.70
CA LYS A 297 0.34 5.49 3.38
C LYS A 297 1.42 5.77 2.33
N ASN A 298 2.26 6.79 2.55
CA ASN A 298 3.41 7.08 1.70
C ASN A 298 4.63 6.23 2.07
N CYS A 299 4.56 5.46 3.15
CA CYS A 299 5.56 4.47 3.52
C CYS A 299 5.17 3.12 2.90
N PRO A 300 6.07 2.43 2.17
CA PRO A 300 5.76 1.21 1.43
C PRO A 300 5.71 -0.02 2.36
N MET A 301 4.84 -0.01 3.38
CA MET A 301 4.70 -1.12 4.33
C MET A 301 3.53 -2.03 4.00
N LEU A 302 3.75 -3.33 4.15
CA LEU A 302 2.71 -4.34 3.97
C LEU A 302 2.10 -4.71 5.32
N HIS A 303 0.86 -4.34 5.54
CA HIS A 303 0.14 -4.73 6.76
C HIS A 303 -0.42 -6.15 6.62
N LEU A 304 0.09 -7.07 7.44
CA LEU A 304 -0.38 -8.47 7.50
C LEU A 304 -1.84 -8.58 7.96
N LYS A 305 -2.29 -7.65 8.81
CA LYS A 305 -3.63 -7.64 9.40
C LYS A 305 -4.24 -6.26 9.27
N LYS A 306 -5.55 -6.23 9.02
CA LYS A 306 -6.33 -5.00 8.93
C LYS A 306 -7.49 -5.05 9.89
N TYR A 307 -7.81 -3.89 10.46
CA TYR A 307 -8.87 -3.74 11.45
C TYR A 307 -9.86 -2.68 10.98
N ASP A 308 -11.12 -2.81 11.41
CA ASP A 308 -12.13 -1.77 11.22
C ASP A 308 -12.01 -0.67 12.28
N ASN A 309 -12.88 0.36 12.19
CA ASN A 309 -12.90 1.47 13.12
C ASN A 309 -13.29 1.06 14.57
N GLN A 310 -13.75 -0.16 14.78
CA GLN A 310 -14.09 -0.73 16.10
C GLN A 310 -13.00 -1.67 16.61
N GLY A 311 -11.87 -1.79 15.91
CA GLY A 311 -10.77 -2.68 16.28
C GLY A 311 -11.02 -4.15 15.96
N ARG A 312 -12.03 -4.49 15.15
CA ARG A 312 -12.31 -5.87 14.75
C ARG A 312 -11.50 -6.25 13.52
N ARG A 313 -10.94 -7.47 13.51
CA ARG A 313 -10.15 -7.99 12.39
C ARG A 313 -11.01 -8.11 11.13
N LEU A 314 -10.50 -7.60 10.01
CA LEU A 314 -11.06 -7.79 8.68
C LEU A 314 -10.35 -9.00 8.03
N PRO A 315 -11.03 -10.13 7.81
CA PRO A 315 -10.42 -11.25 7.10
C PRO A 315 -10.15 -10.91 5.64
N LEU A 316 -9.16 -11.57 5.07
CA LEU A 316 -8.95 -11.63 3.64
C LEU A 316 -9.82 -12.73 3.02
N ASN A 317 -10.34 -12.46 1.83
CA ASN A 317 -11.07 -13.41 1.00
C ASN A 317 -10.07 -14.36 0.35
N ALA A 318 -10.30 -15.67 0.44
CA ALA A 318 -9.41 -16.68 -0.16
C ALA A 318 -9.70 -16.98 -1.63
N TYR A 319 -10.49 -16.17 -2.34
CA TYR A 319 -10.94 -16.42 -3.72
C TYR A 319 -9.88 -17.01 -4.66
N ALA A 320 -8.64 -16.53 -4.63
CA ALA A 320 -7.56 -17.01 -5.50
C ALA A 320 -7.11 -18.44 -5.12
N LEU A 321 -6.98 -18.72 -3.82
CA LEU A 321 -6.65 -20.04 -3.31
C LEU A 321 -7.83 -21.02 -3.44
N ASP A 322 -9.04 -20.55 -3.18
CA ASP A 322 -10.27 -21.32 -3.29
C ASP A 322 -10.50 -21.77 -4.75
N PHE A 323 -10.36 -20.82 -5.69
CA PHE A 323 -10.40 -21.13 -7.12
C PHE A 323 -9.28 -22.09 -7.51
N TYR A 324 -8.06 -21.89 -7.01
CA TYR A 324 -6.97 -22.80 -7.32
C TYR A 324 -7.25 -24.23 -6.84
N LYS A 325 -7.92 -24.43 -5.70
CA LYS A 325 -8.27 -25.76 -5.21
C LYS A 325 -9.39 -26.40 -6.02
N HIS A 326 -10.49 -25.66 -6.24
CA HIS A 326 -11.74 -26.24 -6.76
C HIS A 326 -11.98 -26.01 -8.25
N GLY A 327 -11.36 -25.01 -8.86
CA GLY A 327 -11.55 -24.64 -10.27
C GLY A 327 -12.98 -24.21 -10.59
N SER A 328 -13.71 -23.63 -9.63
CA SER A 328 -15.13 -23.31 -9.78
C SER A 328 -15.40 -21.82 -9.56
N LEU A 329 -15.91 -21.13 -10.58
CA LEU A 329 -16.37 -19.74 -10.46
C LEU A 329 -17.69 -19.66 -9.67
N THR A 330 -18.54 -20.68 -9.77
CA THR A 330 -19.81 -20.73 -9.02
C THR A 330 -19.58 -20.80 -7.51
N ALA A 331 -18.55 -21.51 -7.07
CA ALA A 331 -18.16 -21.53 -5.65
C ALA A 331 -17.74 -20.14 -5.13
N LEU A 332 -17.12 -19.32 -5.99
CA LEU A 332 -16.77 -17.94 -5.62
C LEU A 332 -17.99 -17.04 -5.49
N THR A 333 -19.02 -17.23 -6.33
CA THR A 333 -20.23 -16.42 -6.29
C THR A 333 -21.15 -16.80 -5.15
N THR A 334 -21.21 -18.07 -4.77
CA THR A 334 -22.05 -18.54 -3.66
C THR A 334 -21.43 -18.26 -2.30
N ASP A 335 -20.14 -18.59 -2.12
CA ASP A 335 -19.53 -18.70 -0.79
C ASP A 335 -18.58 -17.52 -0.50
N ASN A 336 -17.89 -17.00 -1.51
CA ASN A 336 -16.88 -15.93 -1.33
C ASN A 336 -17.47 -14.51 -1.44
N TRP A 337 -18.80 -14.36 -1.55
CA TRP A 337 -19.51 -13.07 -1.66
C TRP A 337 -19.00 -12.17 -2.79
N LEU A 338 -18.60 -12.78 -3.91
CA LEU A 338 -18.18 -12.06 -5.10
C LEU A 338 -19.27 -12.12 -6.17
N ASN A 339 -19.44 -11.01 -6.88
CA ASN A 339 -20.25 -11.06 -8.10
C ASN A 339 -19.46 -11.80 -9.20
N GLU A 340 -20.13 -12.52 -10.09
CA GLU A 340 -19.49 -13.36 -11.12
C GLU A 340 -18.45 -12.61 -11.96
N GLY A 341 -18.83 -11.43 -12.48
CA GLY A 341 -17.92 -10.60 -13.25
C GLY A 341 -16.72 -10.13 -12.42
N GLU A 342 -16.94 -9.72 -11.17
CA GLU A 342 -15.86 -9.31 -10.26
C GLU A 342 -14.91 -10.47 -9.96
N ALA A 343 -15.43 -11.66 -9.68
CA ALA A 343 -14.64 -12.86 -9.45
C ALA A 343 -13.76 -13.18 -10.66
N TYR A 344 -14.33 -13.20 -11.88
CA TYR A 344 -13.56 -13.46 -13.09
C TYR A 344 -12.43 -12.43 -13.30
N TYR A 345 -12.70 -11.14 -13.11
CA TYR A 345 -11.67 -10.10 -13.23
C TYR A 345 -10.56 -10.25 -12.20
N LEU A 346 -10.89 -10.56 -10.94
CA LEU A 346 -9.91 -10.77 -9.88
C LEU A 346 -9.03 -12.00 -10.15
N LEU A 347 -9.61 -13.09 -10.67
CA LEU A 347 -8.84 -14.29 -11.04
C LEU A 347 -7.92 -14.03 -12.23
N LYS A 348 -8.39 -13.27 -13.22
CA LYS A 348 -7.59 -12.89 -14.39
C LYS A 348 -6.43 -11.97 -14.03
N ASP A 349 -6.66 -11.01 -13.15
CA ASP A 349 -5.61 -10.12 -12.63
C ASP A 349 -4.57 -10.92 -11.83
N PHE A 350 -5.03 -11.83 -10.96
CA PHE A 350 -4.14 -12.71 -10.20
C PHE A 350 -3.28 -13.63 -11.10
N LEU A 351 -3.89 -14.19 -12.16
CA LEU A 351 -3.16 -14.96 -13.16
C LEU A 351 -2.12 -14.12 -13.90
N LEU A 352 -2.46 -12.87 -14.25
CA LEU A 352 -1.51 -11.95 -14.89
C LEU A 352 -0.32 -11.70 -13.98
N VAL A 353 -0.53 -11.52 -12.68
CA VAL A 353 0.55 -11.39 -11.69
C VAL A 353 1.45 -12.63 -11.69
N ILE A 354 0.88 -13.84 -11.61
CA ILE A 354 1.67 -15.08 -11.63
C ILE A 354 2.51 -15.16 -12.91
N LYS A 355 1.91 -14.90 -14.07
CA LYS A 355 2.59 -14.92 -15.37
C LYS A 355 3.68 -13.85 -15.45
N SER A 356 3.42 -12.63 -14.98
CA SER A 356 4.43 -11.55 -14.94
C SER A 356 5.62 -11.89 -14.06
N ILE A 357 5.40 -12.53 -12.91
CA ILE A 357 6.48 -13.02 -12.05
C ILE A 357 7.27 -14.11 -12.78
N GLY A 358 6.60 -15.12 -13.35
CA GLY A 358 7.26 -16.21 -14.07
C GLY A 358 8.11 -15.73 -15.25
N VAL A 359 7.58 -14.81 -16.06
CA VAL A 359 8.33 -14.20 -17.19
C VAL A 359 9.53 -13.41 -16.67
N SER A 360 9.35 -12.55 -15.66
CA SER A 360 10.46 -11.77 -15.12
C SER A 360 11.54 -12.66 -14.50
N LEU A 361 11.17 -13.76 -13.83
CA LEU A 361 12.12 -14.72 -13.31
C LEU A 361 12.87 -15.45 -14.44
N SER A 362 12.20 -15.75 -15.56
CA SER A 362 12.86 -16.38 -16.72
C SER A 362 13.88 -15.48 -17.41
N GLU A 363 13.69 -14.15 -17.34
CA GLU A 363 14.65 -13.18 -17.87
C GLU A 363 15.83 -12.94 -16.92
N LEU A 364 15.62 -13.13 -15.61
CA LEU A 364 16.62 -12.87 -14.57
C LEU A 364 17.44 -14.12 -14.18
N CYS A 365 16.90 -15.31 -14.43
CA CYS A 365 17.53 -16.56 -14.02
C CYS A 365 18.27 -17.21 -15.20
N ASP A 366 19.59 -17.36 -15.06
CA ASP A 366 20.43 -18.02 -16.05
C ASP A 366 20.27 -19.56 -16.04
N ASP A 367 19.81 -20.13 -14.92
CA ASP A 367 19.58 -21.57 -14.79
C ASP A 367 18.13 -21.94 -15.16
N PRO A 368 17.90 -22.58 -16.32
CA PRO A 368 16.55 -22.97 -16.72
C PRO A 368 15.96 -24.06 -15.83
N ASN A 369 16.76 -24.72 -14.98
CA ASN A 369 16.32 -25.76 -14.05
C ASN A 369 16.16 -25.24 -12.62
N ASP A 370 16.20 -23.92 -12.39
CA ASP A 370 15.95 -23.36 -11.06
C ASP A 370 14.54 -23.75 -10.56
N ASN A 371 14.49 -24.29 -9.34
CA ASN A 371 13.26 -24.83 -8.78
C ASN A 371 12.16 -23.76 -8.61
N VAL A 372 12.52 -22.51 -8.33
CA VAL A 372 11.56 -21.43 -8.16
C VAL A 372 10.97 -21.06 -9.51
N LEU A 373 11.82 -20.90 -10.54
CA LEU A 373 11.38 -20.64 -11.91
C LEU A 373 10.37 -21.70 -12.39
N LEU A 374 10.73 -22.98 -12.27
CA LEU A 374 9.87 -24.09 -12.68
C LEU A 374 8.56 -24.14 -11.89
N ALA A 375 8.59 -23.85 -10.59
CA ALA A 375 7.39 -23.82 -9.76
C ALA A 375 6.42 -22.70 -10.19
N PHE A 376 6.93 -21.50 -10.48
CA PHE A 376 6.10 -20.37 -10.95
C PHE A 376 5.53 -20.61 -12.35
N GLN A 377 6.31 -21.21 -13.26
CA GLN A 377 5.82 -21.60 -14.59
C GLN A 377 4.70 -22.64 -14.49
N LYS A 378 4.93 -23.73 -13.74
CA LYS A 378 3.93 -24.78 -13.51
C LYS A 378 2.67 -24.23 -12.83
N LEU A 379 2.84 -23.34 -11.85
CA LEU A 379 1.71 -22.69 -11.19
C LEU A 379 0.89 -21.87 -12.20
N GLY A 380 1.55 -21.05 -13.02
CA GLY A 380 0.91 -20.24 -14.04
C GLY A 380 0.12 -21.09 -15.04
N GLU A 381 0.69 -22.18 -15.53
CA GLU A 381 0.01 -23.12 -16.44
C GLU A 381 -1.19 -23.79 -15.78
N ASN A 382 -1.04 -24.28 -14.55
CA ASN A 382 -2.13 -24.95 -13.82
C ASN A 382 -3.30 -23.99 -13.58
N TYR A 383 -3.00 -22.75 -13.18
CA TYR A 383 -4.02 -21.74 -12.93
C TYR A 383 -4.72 -21.31 -14.22
N ASP A 384 -3.98 -21.12 -15.32
CA ASP A 384 -4.51 -20.78 -16.63
C ASP A 384 -5.43 -21.88 -17.18
N LYS A 385 -5.01 -23.16 -17.07
CA LYS A 385 -5.84 -24.31 -17.47
C LYS A 385 -7.16 -24.35 -16.69
N LYS A 386 -7.13 -24.08 -15.37
CA LYS A 386 -8.35 -24.02 -14.55
C LYS A 386 -9.24 -22.84 -14.95
N LEU A 387 -8.66 -21.67 -15.22
CA LEU A 387 -9.42 -20.48 -15.63
C LEU A 387 -10.00 -20.61 -17.05
N ALA A 388 -9.32 -21.31 -17.97
CA ALA A 388 -9.82 -21.56 -19.31
C ALA A 388 -10.95 -22.61 -19.36
N ALA A 389 -11.09 -23.43 -18.30
CA ALA A 389 -12.11 -24.47 -18.20
C ALA A 389 -13.46 -23.97 -17.65
N VAL A 390 -13.54 -22.70 -17.23
CA VAL A 390 -14.73 -22.07 -16.63
C VAL A 390 -15.10 -20.85 -17.46
#